data_AF-A0A2B7GFV4-F1
#
_entry.id   AF-A0A2B7GFV4-F1
#
_cell.length_a   1.000
_cell.length_b   1.000
_cell.length_c   1.000
_cell.angle_alpha   90.00
_cell.angle_beta   90.00
_cell.angle_gamma   90.00
#
_symmetry.space_group_name_H-M   'P 1'
#
loop_
_entity.id
_entity.type
_entity.pdbx_description
1 polymer ?
#
loop_
_entity_poly.entity_id
_entity_poly.type
_entity_poly.pdbx_seq_one_letter_code
_entity_poly.pdbx_strand_id
1 'polypeptide(L)'
;MDETLEELFAVIEDRKETLPEDSYTASLFTHEKGENEVLEKLGEETTELVLAAKDDDREEIAHEGADIVYHLLVLLSMKDMELSDLEAELEARR
;
A
#
# COMPACT_ATOMS: atom_id res chain seq x y z
N MET A 1 -12.78 -10.22 1.76
CA MET A 1 -12.29 -9.79 0.44
C MET A 1 -11.40 -10.90 -0.10
N ASP A 2 -10.33 -10.64 -0.84
CA ASP A 2 -9.34 -11.67 -1.18
C ASP A 2 -8.46 -11.95 0.06
N GLU A 3 -8.23 -13.24 0.39
CA GLU A 3 -7.42 -13.69 1.53
C GLU A 3 -6.03 -13.01 1.55
N THR A 4 -5.48 -12.71 0.37
CA THR A 4 -4.18 -12.05 0.22
C THR A 4 -4.14 -10.65 0.82
N LEU A 5 -5.21 -9.86 0.67
CA LEU A 5 -5.24 -8.48 1.17
C LEU A 5 -5.41 -8.45 2.70
N GLU A 6 -6.21 -9.37 3.24
CA GLU A 6 -6.40 -9.52 4.68
C GLU A 6 -5.09 -9.94 5.36
N GLU A 7 -4.39 -10.94 4.80
CA GLU A 7 -3.08 -11.38 5.31
C GLU A 7 -2.01 -10.29 5.17
N LEU A 8 -1.96 -9.59 4.04
CA LEU A 8 -1.00 -8.52 3.82
C LEU A 8 -1.22 -7.35 4.79
N PHE A 9 -2.46 -6.96 5.02
CA PHE A 9 -2.78 -5.91 5.98
C PHE A 9 -2.42 -6.31 7.41
N ALA A 10 -2.69 -7.56 7.81
CA ALA A 10 -2.28 -8.07 9.12
C ALA A 10 -0.76 -8.05 9.31
N VAL A 11 0.01 -8.37 8.25
CA VAL A 11 1.47 -8.27 8.27
C VAL A 11 1.95 -6.82 8.38
N ILE A 12 1.25 -5.86 7.76
CA ILE A 12 1.56 -4.43 7.87
C ILE A 12 1.33 -3.95 9.31
N GLU A 13 0.20 -4.32 9.92
CA GLU A 13 -0.12 -4.00 11.32
C GLU A 13 0.92 -4.60 12.29
N ASP A 14 1.27 -5.87 12.13
CA ASP A 14 2.30 -6.52 12.95
C ASP A 14 3.65 -5.78 12.85
N ARG A 15 4.02 -5.31 11.66
CA ARG A 15 5.26 -4.53 11.46
C ARG A 15 5.18 -3.12 12.02
N LYS A 16 4.00 -2.48 12.02
CA LYS A 16 3.76 -1.19 12.70
C LYS A 16 4.00 -1.32 14.21
N GLU A 17 3.58 -2.43 14.80
CA GLU A 17 3.74 -2.69 16.24
C GLU A 17 5.15 -3.15 16.62
N THR A 18 5.75 -4.07 15.85
CA THR A 18 7.01 -4.73 16.22
C THR A 18 8.27 -4.01 15.76
N LEU A 19 8.16 -3.17 14.71
CA LEU A 19 9.24 -2.36 14.14
C LEU A 19 10.59 -3.10 13.94
N PRO A 20 10.62 -4.26 13.24
CA PRO A 20 11.86 -5.00 13.00
C PRO A 20 12.87 -4.21 12.15
N GLU A 21 14.14 -4.21 12.56
CA GLU A 21 15.20 -3.35 11.99
C GLU A 21 15.44 -3.54 10.48
N ASP A 22 15.27 -4.76 9.95
CA ASP A 22 15.50 -5.09 8.53
C ASP A 22 14.22 -5.14 7.68
N SER A 23 13.12 -4.53 8.16
CA SER A 23 11.85 -4.53 7.42
C SER A 23 11.61 -3.24 6.65
N TYR A 24 11.32 -3.40 5.36
CA TYR A 24 10.88 -2.30 4.52
C TYR A 24 9.62 -1.62 5.09
N THR A 25 8.59 -2.37 5.50
CA THR A 25 7.37 -1.79 6.09
C THR A 25 7.69 -1.01 7.37
N ALA A 26 8.52 -1.55 8.26
CA ALA A 26 8.92 -0.85 9.49
C ALA A 26 9.67 0.46 9.16
N SER A 27 10.49 0.46 8.10
CA SER A 27 11.18 1.66 7.63
C SER A 27 10.22 2.77 7.19
N LEU A 28 9.07 2.42 6.59
CA LEU A 28 8.03 3.39 6.22
C LEU A 28 7.39 4.04 7.46
N PHE A 29 7.13 3.27 8.51
CA PHE A 29 6.55 3.78 9.77
C PHE A 29 7.53 4.60 10.60
N THR A 30 8.83 4.34 10.46
CA THR A 30 9.90 5.02 11.24
C THR A 30 10.63 6.08 10.44
N HIS A 31 10.25 6.29 9.17
CA HIS A 31 10.88 7.25 8.30
C HIS A 31 10.79 8.67 8.87
N GLU A 32 11.86 9.47 8.71
CA GLU A 32 11.90 10.83 9.27
C GLU A 32 10.87 11.78 8.62
N LYS A 33 10.48 11.50 7.37
CA LYS A 33 9.40 12.24 6.68
C LYS A 33 8.00 11.82 7.16
N GLY A 34 7.90 10.75 7.95
CA GLY A 34 6.64 10.14 8.37
C GLY A 34 5.76 9.78 7.18
N GLU A 35 4.47 10.10 7.30
CA GLU A 35 3.44 9.87 6.27
C GLU A 35 3.82 10.38 4.88
N ASN A 36 4.59 11.48 4.77
CA ASN A 36 4.98 12.03 3.47
C ASN A 36 5.81 11.05 2.64
N GLU A 37 6.58 10.15 3.26
CA GLU A 37 7.33 9.11 2.53
C GLU A 37 6.39 8.16 1.78
N VAL A 38 5.33 7.72 2.45
CA VAL A 38 4.32 6.82 1.86
C VAL A 38 3.51 7.54 0.77
N LEU A 39 3.22 8.83 0.96
CA LEU A 39 2.52 9.64 -0.04
C LEU A 39 3.39 9.91 -1.28
N GLU A 40 4.69 10.15 -1.10
CA GLU A 40 5.65 10.29 -2.20
C GLU A 40 5.72 8.99 -3.00
N LYS A 41 5.84 7.84 -2.33
CA LYS A 41 5.80 6.52 -2.94
C LYS A 41 4.52 6.30 -3.73
N LEU A 42 3.36 6.49 -3.13
CA LEU A 42 2.08 6.32 -3.82
C LEU A 42 1.97 7.17 -5.10
N GLY A 43 2.52 8.39 -5.10
CA GLY A 43 2.57 9.26 -6.28
C GLY A 43 3.56 8.79 -7.36
N GLU A 44 4.72 8.26 -6.95
CA GLU A 44 5.73 7.62 -7.81
C GLU A 44 5.12 6.42 -8.53
N GLU A 45 4.60 5.44 -7.79
CA GLU A 45 4.02 4.21 -8.34
C GLU A 45 2.82 4.49 -9.25
N THR A 46 2.02 5.50 -8.92
CA THR A 46 0.91 5.94 -9.79
C THR A 46 1.42 6.48 -11.12
N THR A 47 2.53 7.23 -11.11
CA THR A 47 3.14 7.75 -12.33
C THR A 47 3.71 6.62 -13.17
N GLU A 48 4.38 5.66 -12.54
CA GLU A 48 4.95 4.48 -13.21
C GLU A 48 3.86 3.59 -13.80
N LEU A 49 2.76 3.33 -13.07
CA LEU A 49 1.60 2.61 -13.59
C LEU A 49 1.03 3.28 -14.85
N VAL A 50 0.93 4.61 -14.87
CA VAL A 50 0.44 5.37 -16.04
C VAL A 50 1.38 5.19 -17.24
N LEU A 51 2.69 5.18 -17.02
CA LEU A 51 3.69 4.96 -18.06
C LEU A 51 3.65 3.51 -18.57
N ALA A 52 3.59 2.54 -17.68
CA ALA A 52 3.45 1.12 -17.98
C ALA A 52 2.19 0.84 -18.83
N ALA A 53 1.06 1.42 -18.43
CA ALA A 53 -0.19 1.33 -19.16
C ALA A 53 -0.12 1.98 -20.55
N LYS A 54 0.57 3.12 -20.67
CA LYS A 54 0.79 3.78 -21.96
C LYS A 54 1.61 2.92 -22.92
N ASP A 55 2.56 2.15 -22.40
CA ASP A 55 3.46 1.33 -23.20
C ASP A 55 2.98 -0.13 -23.36
N ASP A 56 1.75 -0.43 -22.93
CA ASP A 56 1.13 -1.76 -22.94
C ASP A 56 1.98 -2.84 -22.22
N ASP A 57 2.79 -2.42 -21.23
CA ASP A 57 3.65 -3.32 -20.47
C ASP A 57 2.85 -4.00 -19.35
N ARG A 58 2.37 -5.21 -19.64
CA ARG A 58 1.52 -5.96 -18.72
C ARG A 58 2.23 -6.37 -17.43
N GLU A 59 3.53 -6.63 -17.47
CA GLU A 59 4.27 -7.05 -16.27
C GLU A 59 4.41 -5.85 -15.33
N GLU A 60 4.81 -4.71 -15.89
CA GLU A 60 4.96 -3.47 -15.11
C GLU A 60 3.62 -2.94 -14.59
N ILE A 61 2.53 -3.03 -15.37
CA ILE A 61 1.18 -2.68 -14.89
C ILE A 61 0.80 -3.49 -13.64
N ALA A 62 1.14 -4.78 -13.61
CA ALA A 62 0.84 -5.63 -12.47
C ALA A 62 1.74 -5.30 -11.26
N HIS A 63 3.01 -4.96 -11.52
CA HIS A 63 3.99 -4.57 -10.51
C HIS A 63 3.56 -3.27 -9.81
N GLU A 64 3.39 -2.18 -10.57
CA GLU A 64 3.07 -0.87 -9.96
C GLU A 64 1.66 -0.83 -9.41
N GLY A 65 0.74 -1.61 -10.00
CA GLY A 65 -0.58 -1.81 -9.42
C GLY A 65 -0.52 -2.45 -8.03
N ALA A 66 0.40 -3.41 -7.82
CA ALA A 66 0.62 -4.02 -6.51
C ALA A 66 1.27 -3.03 -5.52
N ASP A 67 2.24 -2.24 -5.97
CA ASP A 67 2.91 -1.26 -5.11
C ASP A 67 1.96 -0.12 -4.69
N ILE A 68 1.07 0.33 -5.58
CA ILE A 68 -0.02 1.24 -5.22
C ILE A 68 -0.92 0.65 -4.13
N VAL A 69 -1.34 -0.61 -4.28
CA VAL A 69 -2.19 -1.28 -3.27
C VAL A 69 -1.43 -1.40 -1.95
N TYR A 70 -0.18 -1.83 -1.98
CA TYR A 70 0.64 -1.97 -0.77
C TYR A 70 0.81 -0.63 -0.05
N HIS A 71 1.18 0.44 -0.75
CA HIS A 71 1.33 1.76 -0.15
C HIS A 71 0.01 2.37 0.32
N LEU A 72 -1.11 2.07 -0.36
CA LEU A 72 -2.44 2.41 0.13
C LEU A 72 -2.74 1.71 1.46
N LEU A 73 -2.46 0.41 1.59
CA LEU A 73 -2.66 -0.33 2.84
C LEU A 73 -1.81 0.23 3.99
N VAL A 74 -0.53 0.56 3.74
CA VAL A 74 0.32 1.24 4.73
C VAL A 74 -0.26 2.60 5.13
N LEU A 75 -0.78 3.37 4.17
CA LEU A 75 -1.42 4.66 4.46
C LEU A 75 -2.68 4.49 5.32
N LEU A 76 -3.54 3.50 5.04
CA LEU A 76 -4.72 3.20 5.86
C LEU A 76 -4.31 2.88 7.30
N SER A 77 -3.30 2.03 7.46
CA SER A 77 -2.70 1.71 8.76
C SER A 77 -2.20 2.97 9.49
N MET A 78 -1.49 3.87 8.81
CA MET A 78 -1.04 5.15 9.41
C MET A 78 -2.19 6.07 9.81
N LYS A 79 -3.36 5.94 9.19
CA LYS A 79 -4.58 6.70 9.50
C LYS A 79 -5.46 6.01 10.54
N ASP A 80 -4.99 4.92 11.13
CA ASP A 80 -5.75 4.08 12.06
C ASP A 80 -7.11 3.65 11.44
N MET A 81 -7.10 3.37 10.14
CA MET A 81 -8.23 2.81 9.40
C MET A 81 -8.07 1.30 9.30
N GLU A 82 -9.19 0.60 9.39
CA GLU A 82 -9.23 -0.85 9.20
C GLU A 82 -9.38 -1.17 7.71
N LEU A 83 -8.91 -2.34 7.28
CA LEU A 83 -9.18 -2.81 5.92
C LEU A 83 -10.70 -2.78 5.61
N SER A 84 -11.54 -3.17 6.59
CA SER A 84 -13.00 -3.17 6.50
C SER A 84 -13.62 -1.82 6.13
N ASP A 85 -12.98 -0.70 6.45
CA ASP A 85 -13.46 0.63 6.07
C ASP A 85 -13.35 0.82 4.54
N LEU A 86 -12.23 0.39 3.95
CA LEU A 86 -12.06 0.39 2.49
C LEU A 86 -13.01 -0.62 1.84
N GLU A 87 -13.22 -1.78 2.46
CA GLU A 87 -14.12 -2.81 1.91
C GLU A 87 -15.57 -2.32 1.80
N ALA A 88 -16.09 -1.69 2.85
CA ALA A 88 -17.45 -1.16 2.85
C ALA A 88 -17.65 -0.13 1.72
N GLU A 89 -16.65 0.72 1.50
CA GLU A 89 -16.67 1.73 0.45
C GLU A 89 -16.58 1.10 -0.96
N LEU A 90 -15.78 0.04 -1.13
CA LEU A 90 -15.73 -0.73 -2.39
C LEU A 90 -17.03 -1.50 -2.65
N GLU A 91 -17.63 -2.10 -1.63
CA GLU A 91 -18.91 -2.81 -1.76
C GLU A 91 -20.03 -1.85 -2.20
N ALA A 92 -20.03 -0.62 -1.69
CA ALA A 92 -20.99 0.41 -2.10
C ALA A 92 -20.88 0.84 -3.58
N ARG A 93 -19.77 0.52 -4.27
CA ARG A 93 -19.55 0.84 -5.71
C ARG A 93 -19.99 -0.27 -6.66
N ARG A 94 -20.30 -1.46 -6.14
CA ARG A 94 -20.71 -2.63 -6.92
C ARG A 94 -22.17 -2.54 -7.35
#